data_AF-A0A3Q3N0X7-F1
#
_entry.id   AF-A0A3Q3N0X7-F1
#
_cell.length_a   1.000
_cell.length_b   1.000
_cell.length_c   1.000
_cell.angle_alpha   90.00
_cell.angle_beta   90.00
_cell.angle_gamma   90.00
#
_symmetry.space_group_name_H-M   'P 1'
#
loop_
_entity.id
_entity.type
_entity.pdbx_description
1 polymer ?
#
loop_
_entity_poly.entity_id
_entity_poly.type
_entity_poly.pdbx_seq_one_letter_code
_entity_poly.pdbx_strand_id
1 'polypeptide(L)'
;MLSTMGQSRSSTIFHSVPVVALCLAALLLSNVMLYLYLDSMYQTDEQLVSSHVGCLPQHFKMVTMKNCTPWLQCAQINTEVRELKVIGQGAVKKVYLAEWKGQKVAVSKLTSLDYLEDFLHGLSMLQALQGSQVVQLVGFCLEDHILVTEHHPFGSLLNLDGVLAQEQHQQHNTWQIRLRLATDYVSILHYLHNSPAGRRVMCDSNSLEKTLSQFLLTSDFHLVVNDLDALPEVDPVRGLFVKCGHRELTGDFVAPEQLWPFRNMGIPFSDDLMPEYDEKTDIWKIPDVTWLLMGRVPGGDLVHFHLFQIHEECKREEPKLRPSALDVLKVYRSVYSSMVRDNAGFRDML
;
A
#
# COMPACT_ATOMS: atom_id res chain seq x y z
N MET A 1 -90.02 -17.30 9.46
CA MET A 1 -89.60 -16.94 8.09
C MET A 1 -88.42 -15.99 8.18
N LEU A 2 -87.42 -16.27 7.36
CA LEU A 2 -86.10 -15.65 7.28
C LEU A 2 -86.13 -14.17 6.85
N SER A 3 -84.96 -13.53 7.09
CA SER A 3 -84.34 -12.44 6.30
C SER A 3 -84.75 -11.01 6.65
N THR A 4 -83.86 -10.00 6.73
CA THR A 4 -82.39 -9.93 6.57
C THR A 4 -81.88 -8.59 7.08
N MET A 5 -80.58 -8.58 7.38
CA MET A 5 -79.68 -7.46 7.67
C MET A 5 -79.82 -6.22 6.77
N GLY A 6 -79.53 -5.06 7.35
CA GLY A 6 -79.05 -3.87 6.67
C GLY A 6 -77.90 -3.25 7.48
N GLN A 7 -76.66 -3.45 7.03
CA GLN A 7 -75.48 -2.71 7.48
C GLN A 7 -75.54 -1.28 6.93
N SER A 8 -75.13 -0.31 7.74
CA SER A 8 -74.55 0.96 7.27
C SER A 8 -73.35 1.30 8.15
N ARG A 9 -72.17 1.25 7.53
CA ARG A 9 -70.86 1.68 8.02
C ARG A 9 -70.70 3.19 7.76
N SER A 10 -70.24 3.95 8.76
CA SER A 10 -69.36 5.13 8.67
C SER A 10 -69.14 5.64 10.11
N SER A 11 -68.00 6.06 10.62
CA SER A 11 -66.66 6.34 10.10
C SER A 11 -65.74 6.54 11.31
N THR A 12 -64.65 5.78 11.42
CA THR A 12 -63.52 6.13 12.31
C THR A 12 -62.22 5.79 11.59
N ILE A 13 -61.87 6.64 10.64
CA ILE A 13 -60.52 6.77 10.12
C ILE A 13 -60.20 8.23 10.34
N PHE A 14 -59.14 8.54 11.10
CA PHE A 14 -58.32 9.76 11.05
C PHE A 14 -57.64 9.96 12.41
N HIS A 15 -56.70 9.09 12.80
CA HIS A 15 -55.65 9.42 13.78
C HIS A 15 -54.40 8.50 13.71
N SER A 16 -54.43 7.40 12.93
CA SER A 16 -53.30 6.47 12.82
C SER A 16 -52.21 6.89 11.83
N VAL A 17 -52.55 7.67 10.80
CA VAL A 17 -51.58 8.13 9.77
C VAL A 17 -50.42 8.98 10.33
N PRO A 18 -50.63 9.97 11.23
CA PRO A 18 -49.51 10.77 11.76
C PRO A 18 -48.58 9.94 12.66
N VAL A 19 -49.13 8.96 13.39
CA VAL A 19 -48.34 8.07 14.26
C VAL A 19 -47.47 7.14 13.42
N VAL A 20 -48.03 6.56 12.35
CA VAL A 20 -47.26 5.69 11.44
C VAL A 20 -46.16 6.48 10.72
N ALA A 21 -46.44 7.70 10.27
CA ALA A 21 -45.43 8.57 9.64
C ALA A 21 -44.31 8.96 10.61
N LEU A 22 -44.63 9.26 11.88
CA LEU A 22 -43.65 9.52 12.93
C LEU A 22 -42.78 8.30 13.22
N CYS A 23 -43.36 7.10 13.30
CA CYS A 23 -42.60 5.86 13.49
C CYS A 23 -41.66 5.56 12.32
N LEU A 24 -42.10 5.78 11.08
CA LEU A 24 -41.28 5.60 9.88
C LEU A 24 -40.13 6.61 9.84
N ALA A 25 -40.37 7.88 10.19
CA ALA A 25 -39.33 8.89 10.29
C ALA A 25 -38.30 8.57 11.39
N ALA A 26 -38.77 8.07 12.54
CA ALA A 26 -37.88 7.64 13.63
C ALA A 26 -37.02 6.43 13.22
N LEU A 27 -37.58 5.47 12.49
CA LEU A 27 -36.86 4.31 11.94
C LEU A 27 -35.81 4.72 10.89
N LEU A 28 -36.14 5.69 10.03
CA LEU A 28 -35.18 6.23 9.07
C LEU A 28 -34.05 6.97 9.78
N LEU A 29 -34.36 7.79 10.78
CA LEU A 29 -33.36 8.49 11.59
C LEU A 29 -32.48 7.53 12.38
N SER A 30 -33.04 6.46 12.95
CA SER A 30 -32.26 5.43 13.64
C SER A 30 -31.36 4.66 12.69
N ASN A 31 -31.81 4.36 11.47
CA ASN A 31 -30.98 3.72 10.45
C ASN A 31 -29.88 4.65 9.94
N VAL A 32 -30.15 5.95 9.79
CA VAL A 32 -29.13 6.94 9.44
C VAL A 32 -28.10 7.09 10.57
N MET A 33 -28.55 7.15 11.83
CA MET A 33 -27.64 7.20 12.98
C MET A 33 -26.83 5.92 13.13
N LEU A 34 -27.43 4.75 12.89
CA LEU A 34 -26.73 3.47 12.86
C LEU A 34 -25.73 3.42 11.70
N TYR A 35 -26.10 3.93 10.52
CA TYR A 35 -25.20 4.03 9.38
C TYR A 35 -24.02 4.96 9.67
N LEU A 36 -24.26 6.15 10.23
CA LEU A 36 -23.20 7.08 10.62
C LEU A 36 -22.33 6.53 11.75
N TYR A 37 -22.92 5.79 12.69
CA TYR A 37 -22.19 5.10 13.76
C TYR A 37 -21.35 3.95 13.21
N LEU A 38 -21.89 3.15 12.30
CA LEU A 38 -21.16 2.07 11.64
C LEU A 38 -20.08 2.60 10.71
N ASP A 39 -20.31 3.70 9.99
CA ASP A 39 -19.33 4.40 9.15
C ASP A 39 -18.20 4.99 10.00
N SER A 40 -18.56 5.63 11.13
CA SER A 40 -17.58 6.07 12.13
C SER A 40 -16.80 4.89 12.72
N MET A 41 -17.45 3.77 13.06
CA MET A 41 -16.77 2.59 13.57
C MET A 41 -15.90 1.92 12.51
N TYR A 42 -16.30 1.91 11.24
CA TYR A 42 -15.48 1.42 10.12
C TYR A 42 -14.25 2.30 9.92
N GLN A 43 -14.39 3.62 10.05
CA GLN A 43 -13.25 4.56 10.10
C GLN A 43 -12.37 4.35 11.35
N THR A 44 -12.93 3.84 12.45
CA THR A 44 -12.17 3.58 13.68
C THR A 44 -11.48 2.21 13.66
N ASP A 45 -12.04 1.19 13.00
CA ASP A 45 -11.45 -0.14 12.84
C ASP A 45 -10.30 -0.14 11.81
N GLU A 46 -10.18 0.95 11.03
CA GLU A 46 -8.97 1.30 10.27
C GLU A 46 -7.88 1.97 11.15
N GLN A 47 -8.03 2.01 12.49
CA GLN A 47 -6.88 2.14 13.39
C GLN A 47 -6.11 0.82 13.41
N LEU A 48 -5.45 0.57 12.28
CA LEU A 48 -4.22 -0.19 12.24
C LEU A 48 -3.39 0.24 13.44
N VAL A 49 -2.98 -0.71 14.29
CA VAL A 49 -1.97 -0.49 15.32
C VAL A 49 -0.63 -0.31 14.58
N SER A 50 -0.52 0.80 13.86
CA SER A 50 0.70 1.28 13.25
C SER A 50 1.53 1.87 14.37
N SER A 51 2.72 1.32 14.58
CA SER A 51 3.74 1.79 15.53
C SER A 51 4.11 3.27 15.35
N HIS A 52 3.72 3.88 14.23
CA HIS A 52 3.94 5.28 13.90
C HIS A 52 2.99 6.26 14.63
N VAL A 53 1.83 5.81 15.10
CA VAL A 53 0.84 6.70 15.75
C VAL A 53 1.23 6.92 17.21
N GLY A 54 1.83 8.09 17.49
CA GLY A 54 2.01 8.59 18.85
C GLY A 54 3.41 9.07 19.23
N CYS A 55 4.38 9.01 18.31
CA CYS A 55 5.69 9.62 18.53
C CYS A 55 5.80 11.01 17.88
N LEU A 56 6.61 11.88 18.49
CA LEU A 56 7.00 13.15 17.89
C LEU A 56 7.81 12.89 16.60
N PRO A 57 7.88 13.85 15.67
CA PRO A 57 8.80 13.77 14.54
C PRO A 57 10.22 13.44 15.00
N GLN A 58 10.97 12.70 14.18
CA GLN A 58 12.34 12.26 14.47
C GLN A 58 12.48 11.33 15.70
N HIS A 59 11.39 10.68 16.08
CA HIS A 59 11.37 9.64 17.10
C HIS A 59 10.79 8.35 16.53
N PHE A 60 11.09 7.24 17.19
CA PHE A 60 10.57 5.92 16.84
C PHE A 60 10.11 5.19 18.10
N LYS A 61 9.23 4.21 17.90
CA LYS A 61 8.80 3.27 18.92
C LYS A 61 8.48 1.94 18.26
N MET A 62 9.25 0.89 18.58
CA MET A 62 8.94 -0.47 18.15
C MET A 62 7.87 -1.10 19.06
N VAL A 63 7.23 -2.17 18.60
CA VAL A 63 6.07 -2.81 19.24
C VAL A 63 6.27 -3.11 20.74
N THR A 64 7.47 -3.54 21.14
CA THR A 64 7.74 -3.92 22.54
C THR A 64 8.22 -2.75 23.43
N MET A 65 8.43 -1.56 22.85
CA MET A 65 8.87 -0.37 23.55
C MET A 65 7.69 0.35 24.22
N LYS A 66 7.90 0.90 25.42
CA LYS A 66 6.88 1.71 26.13
C LYS A 66 6.89 3.17 25.69
N ASN A 67 8.09 3.75 25.58
CA ASN A 67 8.31 5.16 25.29
C ASN A 67 8.92 5.35 23.90
N CYS A 68 8.61 6.46 23.25
CA CYS A 68 9.30 6.90 22.04
C CYS A 68 10.75 7.27 22.36
N THR A 69 11.65 6.98 21.43
CA THR A 69 13.08 7.31 21.53
C THR A 69 13.47 8.16 20.32
N PRO A 70 14.29 9.22 20.46
CA PRO A 70 14.80 9.96 19.31
C PRO A 70 15.63 9.03 18.41
N TRP A 71 15.68 9.32 17.10
CA TRP A 71 16.49 8.54 16.17
C TRP A 71 17.95 8.42 16.64
N LEU A 72 18.47 7.19 16.59
CA LEU A 72 19.83 6.90 17.01
C LEU A 72 20.83 7.63 16.11
N GLN A 73 21.81 8.25 16.75
CA GLN A 73 22.92 8.93 16.09
C GLN A 73 24.17 8.02 16.04
N CYS A 74 25.19 8.43 15.28
CA CYS A 74 26.46 7.68 15.09
C CYS A 74 27.02 7.08 16.38
N ALA A 75 27.13 7.87 17.45
CA ALA A 75 27.68 7.40 18.73
C ALA A 75 26.89 6.21 19.30
N GLN A 76 25.55 6.30 19.29
CA GLN A 76 24.68 5.23 19.81
C GLN A 76 24.69 4.01 18.90
N ILE A 77 24.70 4.21 17.58
CA ILE A 77 24.77 3.11 16.61
C ILE A 77 26.05 2.32 16.83
N ASN A 78 27.19 3.00 16.92
CA ASN A 78 28.50 2.37 17.03
C ASN A 78 28.72 1.65 18.37
N THR A 79 28.05 2.07 19.45
CA THR A 79 28.22 1.46 20.78
C THR A 79 27.10 0.48 21.16
N GLU A 80 25.87 0.70 20.70
CA GLU A 80 24.69 -0.02 21.18
C GLU A 80 24.06 -0.97 20.16
N VAL A 81 24.40 -0.87 18.86
CA VAL A 81 23.84 -1.73 17.82
C VAL A 81 24.82 -2.87 17.50
N ARG A 82 24.38 -4.10 17.75
CA ARG A 82 25.18 -5.30 17.50
C ARG A 82 24.70 -6.02 16.25
N GLU A 83 25.52 -6.01 15.20
CA GLU A 83 25.29 -6.80 13.98
C GLU A 83 25.34 -8.30 14.26
N LEU A 84 24.44 -9.05 13.64
CA LEU A 84 24.30 -10.50 13.82
C LEU A 84 24.63 -11.27 12.54
N LYS A 85 23.86 -11.06 11.46
CA LYS A 85 24.06 -11.76 10.19
C LYS A 85 23.57 -10.92 9.00
N VAL A 86 24.12 -11.17 7.82
CA VAL A 86 23.61 -10.59 6.57
C VAL A 86 22.23 -11.19 6.28
N ILE A 87 21.27 -10.33 5.92
CA ILE A 87 19.91 -10.72 5.53
C ILE A 87 19.49 -10.22 4.15
N GLY A 88 20.27 -9.31 3.55
CA GLY A 88 20.02 -8.82 2.20
C GLY A 88 21.26 -8.16 1.62
N GLN A 89 21.35 -8.16 0.29
CA GLN A 89 22.38 -7.45 -0.45
C GLN A 89 21.79 -6.96 -1.77
N GLY A 90 21.81 -5.64 -1.98
CA GLY A 90 21.44 -4.99 -3.22
C GLY A 90 22.62 -4.27 -3.84
N ALA A 91 22.35 -3.47 -4.89
CA ALA A 91 23.36 -2.65 -5.54
C ALA A 91 23.90 -1.58 -4.58
N VAL A 92 23.00 -0.82 -3.93
CA VAL A 92 23.33 0.33 -3.05
C VAL A 92 23.66 -0.10 -1.62
N LYS A 93 22.95 -1.10 -1.08
CA LYS A 93 22.97 -1.43 0.36
C LYS A 93 23.27 -2.90 0.62
N LYS A 94 24.06 -3.14 1.67
CA LYS A 94 24.19 -4.45 2.32
C LYS A 94 23.48 -4.41 3.67
N VAL A 95 22.54 -5.32 3.87
CA VAL A 95 21.61 -5.31 5.00
C VAL A 95 21.94 -6.42 5.98
N TYR A 96 22.07 -6.05 7.24
CA TYR A 96 22.38 -6.92 8.36
C TYR A 96 21.21 -6.94 9.33
N LEU A 97 20.83 -8.14 9.78
CA LEU A 97 20.09 -8.29 11.02
C LEU A 97 21.00 -7.84 12.16
N ALA A 98 20.50 -6.97 13.02
CA ALA A 98 21.19 -6.51 14.21
C ALA A 98 20.25 -6.47 15.42
N GLU A 99 20.82 -6.14 16.58
CA GLU A 99 20.11 -6.00 17.83
C GLU A 99 20.49 -4.69 18.53
N TRP A 100 19.47 -3.94 18.97
CA TRP A 100 19.62 -2.74 19.77
C TRP A 100 18.74 -2.86 21.02
N LYS A 101 19.35 -2.90 22.22
CA LYS A 101 18.63 -3.02 23.52
C LYS A 101 17.59 -4.16 23.54
N GLY A 102 17.94 -5.31 22.98
CA GLY A 102 17.08 -6.50 22.87
C GLY A 102 16.04 -6.45 21.74
N GLN A 103 15.97 -5.35 21.00
CA GLN A 103 15.09 -5.17 19.85
C GLN A 103 15.80 -5.60 18.57
N LYS A 104 15.10 -6.28 17.66
CA LYS A 104 15.65 -6.62 16.35
C LYS A 104 15.51 -5.43 15.40
N VAL A 105 16.61 -5.07 14.76
CA VAL A 105 16.69 -3.96 13.81
C VAL A 105 17.43 -4.41 12.54
N ALA A 106 17.23 -3.71 11.44
CA ALA A 106 17.95 -3.90 10.20
C ALA A 106 18.98 -2.77 10.02
N VAL A 107 20.25 -3.13 9.84
CA VAL A 107 21.35 -2.20 9.58
C VAL A 107 21.70 -2.26 8.10
N SER A 108 21.47 -1.18 7.38
CA SER A 108 21.84 -1.04 5.96
C SER A 108 23.10 -0.21 5.83
N LYS A 109 24.13 -0.77 5.19
CA LYS A 109 25.40 -0.09 4.91
C LYS A 109 25.58 0.14 3.43
N LEU A 110 26.15 1.28 3.05
CA LEU A 110 26.57 1.55 1.68
C LEU A 110 27.56 0.47 1.19
N THR A 111 27.33 -0.03 -0.02
CA THR A 111 28.18 -1.07 -0.64
C THR A 111 29.39 -0.50 -1.38
N SER A 112 29.21 0.61 -2.09
CA SER A 112 30.22 1.33 -2.86
C SER A 112 29.94 2.84 -2.82
N LEU A 113 30.99 3.65 -2.83
CA LEU A 113 30.87 5.11 -2.93
C LEU A 113 30.26 5.57 -4.26
N ASP A 114 30.26 4.71 -5.29
CA ASP A 114 29.60 4.99 -6.57
C ASP A 114 28.07 5.17 -6.41
N TYR A 115 27.48 4.60 -5.35
CA TYR A 115 26.05 4.70 -5.03
C TYR A 115 25.76 5.65 -3.87
N LEU A 116 26.71 6.52 -3.52
CA LEU A 116 26.56 7.42 -2.37
C LEU A 116 25.37 8.37 -2.56
N GLU A 117 25.19 8.91 -3.76
CA GLU A 117 24.07 9.83 -4.04
C GLU A 117 22.71 9.12 -3.91
N ASP A 118 22.59 7.91 -4.45
CA ASP A 118 21.38 7.08 -4.31
C ASP A 118 21.09 6.79 -2.83
N PHE A 119 22.11 6.44 -2.05
CA PHE A 119 21.99 6.16 -0.62
C PHE A 119 21.54 7.39 0.18
N LEU A 120 22.15 8.56 -0.09
CA LEU A 120 21.78 9.81 0.58
C LEU A 120 20.38 10.27 0.18
N HIS A 121 20.00 10.07 -1.09
CA HIS A 121 18.64 10.32 -1.55
C HIS A 121 17.64 9.42 -0.82
N GLY A 122 17.91 8.12 -0.76
CA GLY A 122 17.07 7.15 -0.04
C GLY A 122 16.92 7.48 1.44
N LEU A 123 17.99 7.92 2.12
CA LEU A 123 17.91 8.42 3.48
C LEU A 123 17.02 9.67 3.60
N SER A 124 17.22 10.65 2.72
CA SER A 124 16.41 11.87 2.71
C SER A 124 14.93 11.55 2.50
N MET A 125 14.60 10.64 1.60
CA MET A 125 13.23 10.18 1.36
C MET A 125 12.70 9.41 2.57
N LEU A 126 13.48 8.51 3.14
CA LEU A 126 13.07 7.76 4.32
C LEU A 126 12.75 8.67 5.51
N GLN A 127 13.49 9.76 5.70
CA GLN A 127 13.21 10.78 6.73
C GLN A 127 11.95 11.59 6.42
N ALA A 128 11.79 12.05 5.18
CA ALA A 128 10.67 12.89 4.76
C ALA A 128 9.33 12.13 4.73
N LEU A 129 9.40 10.82 4.46
CA LEU A 129 8.25 9.96 4.21
C LEU A 129 7.88 9.06 5.40
N GLN A 130 8.40 9.33 6.60
CA GLN A 130 8.02 8.53 7.78
C GLN A 130 6.50 8.59 8.02
N GLY A 131 5.90 7.42 8.13
CA GLY A 131 4.47 7.22 8.29
C GLY A 131 4.13 5.75 8.16
N SER A 132 2.84 5.40 8.25
CA SER A 132 2.38 4.00 8.28
C SER A 132 2.69 3.18 7.02
N GLN A 133 2.96 3.84 5.88
CA GLN A 133 3.28 3.18 4.61
C GLN A 133 4.77 2.86 4.43
N VAL A 134 5.66 3.41 5.27
CA VAL A 134 7.12 3.38 5.07
C VAL A 134 7.77 2.71 6.27
N VAL A 135 8.82 1.90 6.02
CA VAL A 135 9.56 1.24 7.11
C VAL A 135 10.03 2.27 8.16
N GLN A 136 9.83 1.94 9.44
CA GLN A 136 10.20 2.82 10.55
C GLN A 136 11.71 3.03 10.60
N LEU A 137 12.12 4.29 10.47
CA LEU A 137 13.50 4.72 10.71
C LEU A 137 13.78 4.68 12.22
N VAL A 138 14.84 3.97 12.60
CA VAL A 138 15.32 3.86 13.99
C VAL A 138 16.51 4.79 14.21
N GLY A 139 17.36 4.98 13.22
CA GLY A 139 18.53 5.86 13.30
C GLY A 139 19.37 5.85 12.04
N PHE A 140 20.37 6.71 11.99
CA PHE A 140 21.32 6.76 10.89
C PHE A 140 22.66 7.35 11.34
N CYS A 141 23.72 7.04 10.60
CA CYS A 141 25.03 7.66 10.74
C CYS A 141 25.56 8.02 9.36
N LEU A 142 25.66 9.32 9.07
CA LEU A 142 26.15 9.82 7.78
C LEU A 142 27.65 9.57 7.61
N GLU A 143 28.44 9.73 8.67
CA GLU A 143 29.90 9.53 8.64
C GLU A 143 30.28 8.09 8.23
N ASP A 144 29.50 7.12 8.71
CA ASP A 144 29.72 5.68 8.45
C ASP A 144 28.84 5.14 7.32
N HIS A 145 27.99 5.96 6.71
CA HIS A 145 26.99 5.57 5.70
C HIS A 145 26.10 4.40 6.14
N ILE A 146 25.51 4.53 7.33
CA ILE A 146 24.66 3.52 7.98
C ILE A 146 23.23 4.03 8.16
N LEU A 147 22.25 3.19 7.82
CA LEU A 147 20.84 3.35 8.18
C LEU A 147 20.43 2.23 9.12
N VAL A 148 19.59 2.53 10.11
CA VAL A 148 18.98 1.55 11.01
C VAL A 148 17.47 1.68 10.92
N THR A 149 16.79 0.59 10.57
CA THR A 149 15.33 0.51 10.47
C THR A 149 14.77 -0.61 11.33
N GLU A 150 13.46 -0.59 11.56
CA GLU A 150 12.76 -1.72 12.18
C GLU A 150 12.96 -3.00 11.34
N HIS A 151 13.24 -4.12 11.99
CA HIS A 151 13.32 -5.41 11.30
C HIS A 151 11.95 -6.06 11.19
N HIS A 152 11.52 -6.31 9.95
CA HIS A 152 10.39 -7.20 9.67
C HIS A 152 10.86 -8.65 9.37
N PRO A 153 10.47 -9.65 10.17
CA PRO A 153 11.02 -11.01 10.10
C PRO A 153 10.62 -11.79 8.84
N PHE A 154 9.50 -11.45 8.21
CA PHE A 154 9.09 -12.04 6.92
C PHE A 154 9.89 -11.48 5.74
N GLY A 155 10.60 -10.36 5.95
CA GLY A 155 11.53 -9.80 4.98
C GLY A 155 10.83 -9.25 3.74
N SER A 156 11.51 -9.38 2.61
CA SER A 156 11.00 -8.92 1.31
C SER A 156 9.67 -9.55 0.95
N LEU A 157 8.80 -8.80 0.28
CA LEU A 157 7.56 -9.30 -0.29
C LEU A 157 7.74 -10.47 -1.27
N LEU A 158 8.95 -10.63 -1.84
CA LEU A 158 9.35 -11.82 -2.61
C LEU A 158 9.13 -13.14 -1.85
N ASN A 159 9.17 -13.10 -0.52
CA ASN A 159 9.04 -14.28 0.32
C ASN A 159 7.58 -14.66 0.59
N LEU A 160 6.59 -13.91 0.08
CA LEU A 160 5.17 -14.06 0.45
C LEU A 160 4.68 -15.51 0.41
N ASP A 161 4.84 -16.19 -0.72
CA ASP A 161 4.35 -17.56 -0.86
C ASP A 161 5.12 -18.54 0.04
N GLY A 162 6.41 -18.30 0.25
CA GLY A 162 7.22 -19.08 1.19
C GLY A 162 6.78 -18.89 2.65
N VAL A 163 6.36 -17.67 3.02
CA VAL A 163 5.81 -17.35 4.35
C VAL A 163 4.44 -18.01 4.52
N LEU A 164 3.55 -17.85 3.54
CA LEU A 164 2.19 -18.40 3.57
C LEU A 164 2.14 -19.93 3.46
N ALA A 165 3.20 -20.57 2.97
CA ALA A 165 3.33 -22.03 2.93
C ALA A 165 3.75 -22.63 4.28
N GLN A 166 4.23 -21.83 5.24
CA GLN A 166 4.58 -22.32 6.58
C GLN A 166 3.31 -22.71 7.34
N GLU A 167 3.33 -23.84 8.05
CA GLU A 167 2.16 -24.36 8.79
C GLU A 167 1.55 -23.30 9.73
N GLN A 168 2.40 -22.55 10.42
CA GLN A 168 2.01 -21.48 11.35
C GLN A 168 1.32 -20.27 10.69
N HIS A 169 1.38 -20.14 9.36
CA HIS A 169 0.84 -19.01 8.60
C HIS A 169 -0.15 -19.42 7.51
N GLN A 170 -0.37 -20.72 7.31
CA GLN A 170 -1.23 -21.24 6.25
C GLN A 170 -2.66 -20.71 6.35
N GLN A 171 -3.18 -20.49 7.57
CA GLN A 171 -4.50 -19.89 7.78
C GLN A 171 -4.63 -18.45 7.23
N HIS A 172 -3.52 -17.75 7.02
CA HIS A 172 -3.51 -16.41 6.43
C HIS A 172 -3.47 -16.44 4.90
N ASN A 173 -3.30 -17.60 4.27
CA ASN A 173 -3.28 -17.75 2.82
C ASN A 173 -4.69 -17.72 2.22
N THR A 174 -5.35 -16.57 2.35
CA THR A 174 -6.72 -16.32 1.93
C THR A 174 -6.80 -15.18 0.93
N TRP A 175 -7.85 -15.13 0.11
CA TRP A 175 -8.06 -14.02 -0.82
C TRP A 175 -8.19 -12.68 -0.08
N GLN A 176 -8.70 -12.68 1.15
CA GLN A 176 -8.85 -11.48 1.96
C GLN A 176 -7.49 -10.88 2.33
N ILE A 177 -6.57 -11.70 2.86
CA ILE A 177 -5.23 -11.22 3.20
C ILE A 177 -4.49 -10.79 1.93
N ARG A 178 -4.58 -11.57 0.84
CA ARG A 178 -3.89 -11.25 -0.41
C ARG A 178 -4.42 -9.97 -1.08
N LEU A 179 -5.74 -9.76 -1.10
CA LEU A 179 -6.34 -8.52 -1.59
C LEU A 179 -6.00 -7.33 -0.68
N ARG A 180 -5.89 -7.55 0.64
CA ARG A 180 -5.41 -6.51 1.57
C ARG A 180 -3.97 -6.12 1.25
N LEU A 181 -3.06 -7.07 1.02
CA LEU A 181 -1.68 -6.77 0.61
C LEU A 181 -1.65 -5.99 -0.72
N ALA A 182 -2.49 -6.37 -1.69
CA ALA A 182 -2.62 -5.61 -2.94
C ALA A 182 -3.18 -4.19 -2.71
N THR A 183 -4.10 -4.03 -1.75
CA THR A 183 -4.63 -2.73 -1.32
C THR A 183 -3.55 -1.88 -0.64
N ASP A 184 -2.71 -2.48 0.21
CA ASP A 184 -1.57 -1.79 0.84
C ASP A 184 -0.57 -1.31 -0.22
N TYR A 185 -0.24 -2.13 -1.21
CA TYR A 185 0.62 -1.73 -2.33
C TYR A 185 0.09 -0.48 -3.05
N VAL A 186 -1.20 -0.47 -3.42
CA VAL A 186 -1.83 0.69 -4.07
C VAL A 186 -1.92 1.90 -3.13
N SER A 187 -2.15 1.67 -1.83
CA SER A 187 -2.15 2.71 -0.79
C SER A 187 -0.78 3.37 -0.65
N ILE A 188 0.31 2.59 -0.72
CA ILE A 188 1.67 3.10 -0.74
C ILE A 188 1.93 3.94 -1.99
N LEU A 189 1.52 3.49 -3.17
CA LEU A 189 1.65 4.29 -4.40
C LEU A 189 0.88 5.62 -4.28
N HIS A 190 -0.36 5.57 -3.77
CA HIS A 190 -1.13 6.78 -3.51
C HIS A 190 -0.41 7.74 -2.56
N TYR A 191 0.19 7.22 -1.49
CA TYR A 191 1.00 7.99 -0.55
C TYR A 191 2.22 8.62 -1.22
N LEU A 192 2.99 7.87 -2.01
CA LEU A 192 4.13 8.39 -2.76
C LEU A 192 3.72 9.48 -3.77
N HIS A 193 2.58 9.28 -4.45
CA HIS A 193 2.07 10.23 -5.44
C HIS A 193 1.55 11.54 -4.84
N ASN A 194 1.33 11.58 -3.53
CA ASN A 194 0.79 12.72 -2.77
C ASN A 194 1.63 13.02 -1.52
N SER A 195 2.92 12.71 -1.58
CA SER A 195 3.79 12.71 -0.42
C SER A 195 4.13 14.13 0.05
N PRO A 196 4.56 14.33 1.31
CA PRO A 196 5.04 15.63 1.79
C PRO A 196 6.30 16.10 1.05
N ALA A 197 7.02 15.19 0.39
CA ALA A 197 8.16 15.50 -0.46
C ALA A 197 7.75 15.73 -1.94
N GLY A 198 6.49 16.10 -2.22
CA GLY A 198 5.98 16.20 -3.59
C GLY A 198 5.58 14.85 -4.17
N ARG A 199 5.19 14.82 -5.45
CA ARG A 199 4.77 13.58 -6.11
C ARG A 199 5.98 12.76 -6.51
N ARG A 200 6.11 11.55 -5.98
CA ARG A 200 7.25 10.65 -6.17
C ARG A 200 6.87 9.45 -7.03
N VAL A 201 7.80 8.98 -7.86
CA VAL A 201 7.63 7.80 -8.74
C VAL A 201 8.52 6.67 -8.28
N MET A 202 7.99 5.45 -8.19
CA MET A 202 8.75 4.28 -7.74
C MET A 202 9.61 3.71 -8.87
N CYS A 203 10.77 4.31 -9.15
CA CYS A 203 11.52 4.00 -10.36
C CYS A 203 12.25 2.65 -10.36
N ASP A 204 12.63 2.12 -9.21
CA ASP A 204 13.35 0.85 -9.12
C ASP A 204 12.40 -0.37 -9.19
N SER A 205 11.59 -0.40 -10.26
CA SER A 205 10.46 -1.32 -10.46
C SER A 205 10.36 -1.78 -11.93
N ASN A 206 11.50 -2.15 -12.52
CA ASN A 206 11.58 -2.54 -13.94
C ASN A 206 11.17 -4.00 -14.22
N SER A 207 11.04 -4.81 -13.18
CA SER A 207 10.52 -6.17 -13.26
C SER A 207 9.67 -6.45 -12.03
N LEU A 208 8.88 -7.52 -12.09
CA LEU A 208 8.06 -7.95 -10.95
C LEU A 208 8.94 -8.28 -9.74
N GLU A 209 9.98 -9.10 -9.92
CA GLU A 209 10.91 -9.46 -8.84
C GLU A 209 11.52 -8.21 -8.20
N LYS A 210 11.99 -7.28 -9.04
CA LYS A 210 12.62 -6.06 -8.55
C LYS A 210 11.63 -5.19 -7.80
N THR A 211 10.40 -5.02 -8.31
CA THR A 211 9.33 -4.26 -7.65
C THR A 211 9.05 -4.79 -6.25
N LEU A 212 8.86 -6.10 -6.10
CA LEU A 212 8.54 -6.71 -4.80
C LEU A 212 9.71 -6.62 -3.81
N SER A 213 10.95 -6.61 -4.31
CA SER A 213 12.14 -6.47 -3.46
C SER A 213 12.16 -5.15 -2.68
N GLN A 214 11.44 -4.14 -3.14
CA GLN A 214 11.39 -2.81 -2.55
C GLN A 214 10.44 -2.71 -1.34
N PHE A 215 9.58 -3.71 -1.14
CA PHE A 215 8.58 -3.78 -0.07
C PHE A 215 8.93 -4.86 0.95
N LEU A 216 8.58 -4.62 2.21
CA LEU A 216 8.67 -5.59 3.29
C LEU A 216 7.29 -6.06 3.72
N LEU A 217 7.20 -7.32 4.10
CA LEU A 217 6.01 -7.92 4.71
C LEU A 217 6.15 -7.83 6.24
N THR A 218 5.21 -7.15 6.89
CA THR A 218 5.16 -7.04 8.34
C THR A 218 4.62 -8.32 8.99
N SER A 219 4.84 -8.50 10.30
CA SER A 219 4.41 -9.70 11.02
C SER A 219 2.88 -9.88 11.11
N ASP A 220 2.13 -8.81 10.89
CA ASP A 220 0.67 -8.75 10.85
C ASP A 220 0.10 -8.73 9.41
N PHE A 221 0.92 -9.09 8.42
CA PHE A 221 0.54 -9.18 6.99
C PHE A 221 0.05 -7.86 6.40
N HIS A 222 0.83 -6.80 6.62
CA HIS A 222 0.77 -5.54 5.91
C HIS A 222 2.03 -5.29 5.08
N LEU A 223 1.95 -4.36 4.13
CA LEU A 223 3.11 -3.91 3.37
C LEU A 223 3.63 -2.57 3.85
N VAL A 224 4.95 -2.43 3.86
CA VAL A 224 5.65 -1.14 3.96
C VAL A 224 6.66 -1.03 2.82
N VAL A 225 6.86 0.17 2.28
CA VAL A 225 7.98 0.42 1.36
C VAL A 225 9.26 0.64 2.16
N ASN A 226 10.35 0.06 1.66
CA ASN A 226 11.65 0.07 2.33
C ASN A 226 12.74 0.72 1.49
N ASP A 227 12.81 0.38 0.21
CA ASP A 227 13.90 0.84 -0.65
C ASP A 227 13.46 2.08 -1.43
N LEU A 228 13.99 3.24 -1.05
CA LEU A 228 13.54 4.57 -1.51
C LEU A 228 14.64 5.32 -2.28
N ASP A 229 15.64 4.60 -2.78
CA ASP A 229 16.84 5.19 -3.40
C ASP A 229 16.53 5.88 -4.74
N ALA A 230 15.53 5.41 -5.47
CA ALA A 230 15.11 5.96 -6.76
C ALA A 230 13.67 6.50 -6.72
N LEU A 231 13.47 7.64 -6.05
CA LEU A 231 12.19 8.35 -5.96
C LEU A 231 12.27 9.78 -6.54
N PRO A 232 12.41 9.93 -7.87
CA PRO A 232 12.41 11.26 -8.48
C PRO A 232 11.05 11.95 -8.32
N GLU A 233 11.07 13.27 -8.33
CA GLU A 233 9.89 14.11 -8.17
C GLU A 233 9.28 14.47 -9.54
N VAL A 234 7.96 14.40 -9.63
CA VAL A 234 7.18 14.85 -10.79
C VAL A 234 6.31 16.03 -10.38
N ASP A 235 6.33 17.10 -11.16
CA ASP A 235 5.42 18.23 -11.00
C ASP A 235 4.99 18.74 -12.39
N PRO A 236 3.84 18.25 -12.92
CA PRO A 236 3.38 18.65 -14.24
C PRO A 236 3.00 20.14 -14.32
N VAL A 237 2.67 20.77 -13.19
CA VAL A 237 2.37 22.22 -13.14
C VAL A 237 3.65 23.03 -13.38
N ARG A 238 4.78 22.55 -12.90
CA ARG A 238 6.11 23.14 -13.12
C ARG A 238 6.81 22.60 -14.36
N GLY A 239 6.19 21.69 -15.10
CA GLY A 239 6.80 21.01 -16.25
C GLY A 239 7.95 20.08 -15.87
N LEU A 240 7.98 19.59 -14.63
CA LEU A 240 8.97 18.64 -14.14
C LEU A 240 8.46 17.20 -14.35
N PHE A 241 9.18 16.45 -15.18
CA PHE A 241 8.95 15.04 -15.47
C PHE A 241 10.20 14.23 -15.13
N VAL A 242 10.14 12.91 -15.28
CA VAL A 242 11.22 12.02 -14.82
C VAL A 242 11.58 10.95 -15.83
N LYS A 243 12.78 10.37 -15.65
CA LYS A 243 13.21 9.10 -16.23
C LYS A 243 13.72 8.18 -15.11
N CYS A 244 13.41 6.90 -15.20
CA CYS A 244 13.86 5.87 -14.27
C CYS A 244 15.22 5.29 -14.71
N GLY A 245 16.28 6.06 -14.49
CA GLY A 245 17.66 5.70 -14.82
C GLY A 245 18.10 6.11 -16.23
N HIS A 246 19.36 5.83 -16.56
CA HIS A 246 20.04 6.28 -17.79
C HIS A 246 20.23 5.18 -18.85
N ARG A 247 19.57 4.03 -18.67
CA ARG A 247 19.69 2.86 -19.56
C ARG A 247 18.34 2.59 -20.21
N GLU A 248 18.40 2.04 -21.41
CA GLU A 248 17.19 1.61 -22.11
C GLU A 248 16.43 0.57 -21.29
N LEU A 249 15.13 0.81 -21.09
CA LEU A 249 14.20 -0.15 -20.50
C LEU A 249 13.50 -0.94 -21.61
N THR A 250 13.21 -2.21 -21.34
CA THR A 250 12.64 -3.15 -22.30
C THR A 250 11.64 -4.09 -21.64
N GLY A 251 10.73 -4.66 -22.44
CA GLY A 251 9.72 -5.63 -21.98
C GLY A 251 8.39 -4.97 -21.63
N ASP A 252 7.39 -5.79 -21.31
CA ASP A 252 6.00 -5.33 -21.18
C ASP A 252 5.61 -4.93 -19.75
N PHE A 253 6.49 -5.18 -18.78
CA PHE A 253 6.25 -4.84 -17.37
C PHE A 253 6.41 -3.34 -17.12
N VAL A 254 7.39 -2.70 -17.74
CA VAL A 254 7.52 -1.23 -17.73
C VAL A 254 6.43 -0.61 -18.60
N ALA A 255 6.03 0.62 -18.31
CA ALA A 255 4.98 1.27 -19.08
C ALA A 255 5.46 1.60 -20.51
N PRO A 256 4.58 1.64 -21.52
CA PRO A 256 4.97 1.86 -22.92
C PRO A 256 5.79 3.13 -23.15
N GLU A 257 5.48 4.21 -22.42
CA GLU A 257 6.20 5.49 -22.47
C GLU A 257 7.61 5.42 -21.85
N GLN A 258 7.94 4.35 -21.12
CA GLN A 258 9.29 4.08 -20.63
C GLN A 258 10.17 3.38 -21.67
N LEU A 259 9.60 2.92 -22.78
CA LEU A 259 10.32 2.25 -23.86
C LEU A 259 10.86 3.28 -24.86
N TRP A 260 12.00 2.96 -25.46
CA TRP A 260 12.61 3.80 -26.50
C TRP A 260 11.69 3.96 -27.72
N PRO A 261 11.14 5.15 -28.00
CA PRO A 261 10.09 5.31 -29.00
C PRO A 261 10.64 5.31 -30.44
N PHE A 262 11.94 5.52 -30.63
CA PHE A 262 12.57 5.65 -31.94
C PHE A 262 13.15 4.34 -32.49
N ARG A 263 12.92 3.21 -31.83
CA ARG A 263 13.41 1.89 -32.25
C ARG A 263 13.03 1.55 -33.70
N ASN A 264 11.80 1.85 -34.11
CA ASN A 264 11.30 1.59 -35.45
C ASN A 264 11.93 2.49 -36.53
N MET A 265 12.61 3.57 -36.14
CA MET A 265 13.33 4.47 -37.03
C MET A 265 14.82 4.10 -37.17
N GLY A 266 15.27 3.02 -36.51
CA GLY A 266 16.66 2.58 -36.53
C GLY A 266 17.62 3.49 -35.74
N ILE A 267 17.10 4.40 -34.93
CA ILE A 267 17.92 5.30 -34.09
C ILE A 267 18.34 4.52 -32.84
N PRO A 268 19.66 4.42 -32.55
CA PRO A 268 20.13 3.77 -31.32
C PRO A 268 19.68 4.55 -30.08
N PHE A 269 19.53 3.86 -28.95
CA PHE A 269 19.14 4.48 -27.70
C PHE A 269 20.09 5.63 -27.33
N SER A 270 19.49 6.74 -26.91
CA SER A 270 20.17 7.90 -26.33
C SER A 270 19.35 8.41 -25.16
N ASP A 271 19.96 8.51 -23.98
CA ASP A 271 19.27 8.98 -22.78
C ASP A 271 18.80 10.45 -22.93
N ASP A 272 19.59 11.28 -23.61
CA ASP A 272 19.25 12.70 -23.86
C ASP A 272 18.01 12.87 -24.76
N LEU A 273 17.72 11.87 -25.59
CA LEU A 273 16.59 11.86 -26.49
C LEU A 273 15.39 11.10 -25.93
N MET A 274 15.55 10.39 -24.81
CA MET A 274 14.47 9.64 -24.18
C MET A 274 13.46 10.63 -23.60
N PRO A 275 12.18 10.58 -24.03
CA PRO A 275 11.16 11.44 -23.43
C PRO A 275 10.96 11.10 -21.96
N GLU A 276 10.73 12.13 -21.17
CA GLU A 276 10.38 12.01 -19.76
C GLU A 276 8.90 11.64 -19.60
N TYR A 277 8.57 11.05 -18.45
CA TYR A 277 7.24 10.56 -18.10
C TYR A 277 6.87 10.91 -16.65
N ASP A 278 5.71 10.46 -16.19
CA ASP A 278 5.13 10.82 -14.89
C ASP A 278 4.80 9.59 -14.02
N GLU A 279 4.03 9.79 -12.95
CA GLU A 279 3.66 8.76 -11.98
C GLU A 279 2.74 7.68 -12.56
N LYS A 280 2.18 7.88 -13.77
CA LYS A 280 1.31 6.90 -14.42
C LYS A 280 2.07 5.63 -14.82
N THR A 281 3.39 5.66 -14.82
CA THR A 281 4.25 4.48 -14.96
C THR A 281 4.08 3.51 -13.78
N ASP A 282 3.82 3.99 -12.56
CA ASP A 282 3.51 3.13 -11.42
C ASP A 282 2.12 2.48 -11.57
N ILE A 283 1.14 3.26 -12.07
CA ILE A 283 -0.23 2.79 -12.29
C ILE A 283 -0.27 1.62 -13.27
N TRP A 284 0.53 1.69 -14.33
CA TRP A 284 0.67 0.63 -15.33
C TRP A 284 1.00 -0.74 -14.70
N LYS A 285 1.79 -0.75 -13.63
CA LYS A 285 2.34 -1.97 -13.01
C LYS A 285 1.39 -2.59 -11.97
N ILE A 286 0.35 -1.86 -11.56
CA ILE A 286 -0.58 -2.32 -10.51
C ILE A 286 -1.21 -3.68 -10.82
N PRO A 287 -1.74 -3.95 -12.03
CA PRO A 287 -2.38 -5.23 -12.32
C PRO A 287 -1.44 -6.41 -12.16
N ASP A 288 -0.20 -6.32 -12.64
CA ASP A 288 0.80 -7.39 -12.57
C ASP A 288 1.21 -7.71 -11.12
N VAL A 289 1.45 -6.67 -10.32
CA VAL A 289 1.76 -6.83 -8.89
C VAL A 289 0.56 -7.43 -8.15
N THR A 290 -0.65 -6.96 -8.45
CA THR A 290 -1.88 -7.49 -7.85
C THR A 290 -2.10 -8.94 -8.21
N TRP A 291 -1.89 -9.32 -9.47
CA TRP A 291 -2.01 -10.70 -9.95
C TRP A 291 -1.10 -11.64 -9.17
N LEU A 292 0.16 -11.26 -8.98
CA LEU A 292 1.09 -12.04 -8.19
C LEU A 292 0.65 -12.14 -6.72
N LEU A 293 0.28 -11.02 -6.09
CA LEU A 293 -0.14 -10.98 -4.70
C LEU A 293 -1.35 -11.88 -4.46
N MET A 294 -2.32 -11.86 -5.37
CA MET A 294 -3.50 -12.73 -5.33
C MET A 294 -3.15 -14.21 -5.49
N GLY A 295 -2.12 -14.53 -6.29
CA GLY A 295 -1.65 -15.89 -6.46
C GLY A 295 -2.79 -16.85 -6.85
N ARG A 296 -2.70 -18.11 -6.41
CA ARG A 296 -3.78 -19.10 -6.59
C ARG A 296 -4.42 -19.42 -5.25
N VAL A 297 -5.52 -18.75 -4.95
CA VAL A 297 -6.32 -18.99 -3.73
C VAL A 297 -7.80 -19.11 -4.06
N PRO A 298 -8.56 -19.93 -3.32
CA PRO A 298 -10.02 -19.99 -3.47
C PRO A 298 -10.64 -18.59 -3.32
N GLY A 299 -11.50 -18.21 -4.27
CA GLY A 299 -12.11 -16.88 -4.34
C GLY A 299 -11.27 -15.81 -5.06
N GLY A 300 -10.00 -16.08 -5.38
CA GLY A 300 -9.13 -15.14 -6.10
C GLY A 300 -9.63 -14.81 -7.51
N ASP A 301 -10.16 -15.80 -8.24
CA ASP A 301 -10.71 -15.58 -9.59
C ASP A 301 -11.89 -14.59 -9.58
N LEU A 302 -12.71 -14.62 -8.52
CA LEU A 302 -13.82 -13.68 -8.35
C LEU A 302 -13.31 -12.27 -8.05
N VAL A 303 -12.22 -12.14 -7.27
CA VAL A 303 -11.55 -10.85 -7.07
C VAL A 303 -11.05 -10.30 -8.41
N HIS A 304 -10.37 -11.12 -9.22
CA HIS A 304 -9.90 -10.70 -10.55
C HIS A 304 -11.05 -10.29 -11.47
N PHE A 305 -12.17 -11.00 -11.44
CA PHE A 305 -13.36 -10.62 -12.18
C PHE A 305 -13.85 -9.22 -11.79
N HIS A 306 -13.95 -8.92 -10.49
CA HIS A 306 -14.39 -7.61 -10.02
C HIS A 306 -13.37 -6.49 -10.29
N LEU A 307 -12.07 -6.81 -10.34
CA LEU A 307 -11.00 -5.83 -10.64
C LEU A 307 -10.71 -5.66 -12.13
N PHE A 308 -11.34 -6.46 -13.01
CA PHE A 308 -11.03 -6.48 -14.44
C PHE A 308 -11.07 -5.09 -15.09
N GLN A 309 -12.15 -4.33 -14.87
CA GLN A 309 -12.31 -3.02 -15.50
C GLN A 309 -11.22 -2.02 -15.06
N ILE A 310 -10.97 -1.93 -13.74
CA ILE A 310 -9.95 -1.00 -13.24
C ILE A 310 -8.54 -1.41 -13.68
N HIS A 311 -8.27 -2.72 -13.83
CA HIS A 311 -7.01 -3.22 -14.37
C HIS A 311 -6.84 -2.91 -15.86
N GLU A 312 -7.92 -2.99 -16.66
CA GLU A 312 -7.90 -2.53 -18.06
C GLU A 312 -7.58 -1.03 -18.16
N GLU A 313 -8.18 -0.22 -17.29
CA GLU A 313 -7.92 1.23 -17.22
C GLU A 313 -6.46 1.53 -16.84
N CYS A 314 -5.87 0.77 -15.90
CA CYS A 314 -4.43 0.87 -15.59
C CYS A 314 -3.52 0.56 -16.79
N LYS A 315 -3.98 -0.29 -17.71
CA LYS A 315 -3.24 -0.73 -18.91
C LYS A 315 -3.54 0.08 -20.17
N ARG A 316 -4.15 1.27 -20.05
CA ARG A 316 -4.29 2.21 -21.18
C ARG A 316 -2.90 2.64 -21.67
N GLU A 317 -2.66 2.58 -22.98
CA GLU A 317 -1.38 3.01 -23.57
C GLU A 317 -1.12 4.50 -23.30
N GLU A 318 -2.13 5.36 -23.51
CA GLU A 318 -2.03 6.79 -23.20
C GLU A 318 -2.04 7.01 -21.68
N PRO A 319 -0.95 7.54 -21.07
CA PRO A 319 -0.81 7.62 -19.61
C PRO A 319 -1.90 8.45 -18.93
N LYS A 320 -2.36 9.52 -19.60
CA LYS A 320 -3.41 10.43 -19.10
C LYS A 320 -4.78 9.77 -18.94
N LEU A 321 -5.02 8.66 -19.63
CA LEU A 321 -6.27 7.90 -19.51
C LEU A 321 -6.23 6.88 -18.38
N ARG A 322 -5.07 6.62 -17.78
CA ARG A 322 -4.96 5.74 -16.62
C ARG A 322 -5.53 6.42 -15.36
N PRO A 323 -6.14 5.66 -14.45
CA PRO A 323 -6.70 6.19 -13.21
C PRO A 323 -5.61 6.76 -12.29
N SER A 324 -5.99 7.51 -11.26
CA SER A 324 -5.06 7.79 -10.15
C SER A 324 -4.93 6.58 -9.23
N ALA A 325 -3.85 6.50 -8.45
CA ALA A 325 -3.72 5.46 -7.42
C ALA A 325 -4.89 5.49 -6.41
N LEU A 326 -5.47 6.68 -6.14
CA LEU A 326 -6.64 6.83 -5.29
C LEU A 326 -7.89 6.18 -5.89
N ASP A 327 -8.10 6.31 -7.20
CA ASP A 327 -9.25 5.72 -7.88
C ASP A 327 -9.16 4.19 -7.84
N VAL A 328 -7.97 3.64 -8.09
CA VAL A 328 -7.70 2.20 -7.95
C VAL A 328 -7.95 1.73 -6.52
N LEU A 329 -7.44 2.47 -5.53
CA LEU A 329 -7.60 2.16 -4.11
C LEU A 329 -9.07 2.11 -3.68
N LYS A 330 -9.90 3.05 -4.16
CA LYS A 330 -11.34 3.08 -3.90
C LYS A 330 -12.03 1.82 -4.45
N VAL A 331 -11.68 1.40 -5.66
CA VAL A 331 -12.23 0.17 -6.25
C VAL A 331 -11.82 -1.04 -5.43
N TYR A 332 -10.55 -1.17 -5.04
CA TYR A 332 -10.05 -2.31 -4.26
C TYR A 332 -10.78 -2.45 -2.92
N ARG A 333 -10.93 -1.33 -2.19
CA ARG A 333 -11.68 -1.29 -0.93
C ARG A 333 -13.16 -1.64 -1.11
N SER A 334 -13.77 -1.16 -2.19
CA SER A 334 -15.17 -1.48 -2.53
C SER A 334 -15.35 -2.98 -2.82
N VAL A 335 -14.46 -3.57 -3.62
CA VAL A 335 -14.48 -5.01 -3.94
C VAL A 335 -14.30 -5.85 -2.69
N TYR A 336 -13.30 -5.52 -1.86
CA TYR A 336 -13.09 -6.19 -0.57
C TYR A 336 -14.35 -6.16 0.30
N SER A 337 -14.92 -4.97 0.49
CA SER A 337 -16.11 -4.79 1.33
C SER A 337 -17.34 -5.53 0.79
N SER A 338 -17.53 -5.55 -0.53
CA SER A 338 -18.65 -6.26 -1.15
C SER A 338 -18.53 -7.76 -0.96
N MET A 339 -17.37 -8.33 -1.29
CA MET A 339 -17.16 -9.78 -1.23
C MET A 339 -17.17 -10.33 0.21
N VAL A 340 -16.76 -9.52 1.19
CA VAL A 340 -16.88 -9.89 2.61
C VAL A 340 -18.35 -9.95 3.04
N ARG A 341 -19.18 -8.97 2.64
CA ARG A 341 -20.63 -8.98 2.95
C ARG A 341 -21.35 -10.17 2.33
N ASP A 342 -21.04 -10.50 1.09
CA ASP A 342 -21.67 -11.63 0.38
C ASP A 342 -21.36 -12.98 1.05
N ASN A 343 -20.13 -13.14 1.56
CA ASN A 343 -19.75 -14.33 2.34
C ASN A 343 -20.41 -14.40 3.73
N ALA A 344 -20.67 -13.26 4.37
CA ALA A 344 -21.38 -13.21 5.64
C ALA A 344 -22.86 -13.61 5.46
N GLY A 345 -23.52 -13.08 4.42
CA GLY A 345 -24.90 -13.44 4.09
C GLY A 345 -25.10 -14.92 3.76
N PHE A 346 -24.09 -15.59 3.17
CA PHE A 346 -24.12 -17.02 2.91
C PHE A 346 -24.01 -17.89 4.17
N ARG A 347 -23.33 -17.40 5.22
CA ARG A 347 -23.21 -18.09 6.52
C ARG A 347 -24.47 -17.94 7.38
N ASP A 348 -25.23 -16.86 7.23
CA ASP A 348 -26.48 -16.64 7.95
C ASP A 348 -27.69 -17.38 7.34
N MET A 349 -27.51 -18.00 6.15
CA MET A 349 -28.54 -18.77 5.44
C MET A 349 -28.35 -20.30 5.52
N LEU A 350 -27.28 -20.79 6.16
CA LEU A 350 -26.99 -22.20 6.41
C LEU A 350 -27.12 -22.51 7.90
#